data_AF-A0A8H9R134-F1
#
_entry.id   AF-A0A8H9R134-F1
#
_cell.length_a   1.000
_cell.length_b   1.000
_cell.length_c   1.000
_cell.angle_alpha   90.00
_cell.angle_beta   90.00
_cell.angle_gamma   90.00
#
_symmetry.space_group_name_H-M   'P 1'
#
loop_
_entity.id
_entity.type
_entity.pdbx_description
1 polymer ?
#
loop_
_entity_poly.entity_id
_entity_poly.type
_entity_poly.pdbx_seq_one_letter_code
_entity_poly.pdbx_strand_id
1 'polypeptide(L)'
;MNYIKEKKELLIDNAFIIIGCFIASLGVNLFLSNAKLLSGGATGIALIFQYLMGVNSGIVVLLINIPLFILSYFKLSKQFTFNSAIGMLALSVSLMITAPVSHLVTLDDKLLYCVFGGAICGFGYGLVFSKGGSTGGTDIVTMVIRKKYSNFNIGSLSFVLNMCI
;
A
#
# COMPACT_ATOMS: atom_id res chain seq x y z
N MET A 1 -5.57 -31.59 -13.82
CA MET A 1 -5.70 -30.35 -14.63
C MET A 1 -5.95 -29.10 -13.78
N ASN A 2 -6.87 -29.12 -12.80
CA ASN A 2 -7.19 -27.95 -11.96
C ASN A 2 -6.03 -27.44 -11.08
N TYR A 3 -5.22 -28.34 -10.51
CA TYR A 3 -4.14 -27.96 -9.59
C TYR A 3 -3.02 -27.10 -10.23
N ILE A 4 -2.69 -27.36 -11.49
CA ILE A 4 -1.67 -26.60 -12.23
C ILE A 4 -2.21 -25.22 -12.61
N LYS A 5 -3.50 -25.12 -12.91
CA LYS A 5 -4.18 -23.87 -13.24
C LYS A 5 -4.26 -22.94 -12.02
N GLU A 6 -4.60 -23.50 -10.87
CA GLU A 6 -4.67 -22.78 -9.58
C GLU A 6 -3.31 -22.22 -9.14
N LYS A 7 -2.23 -23.02 -9.24
CA LYS A 7 -0.86 -22.52 -8.98
C LYS A 7 -0.44 -21.40 -9.93
N LYS A 8 -0.82 -21.47 -11.20
CA LYS A 8 -0.49 -20.45 -12.19
C LYS A 8 -1.22 -19.14 -11.90
N GLU A 9 -2.48 -19.21 -11.51
CA GLU A 9 -3.27 -18.03 -11.10
C GLU A 9 -2.67 -17.37 -9.85
N LEU A 10 -2.28 -18.14 -8.84
CA LEU A 10 -1.60 -17.61 -7.64
C LEU A 10 -0.28 -16.90 -7.96
N LEU A 11 0.53 -17.45 -8.87
CA LEU A 11 1.78 -16.81 -9.30
C LEU A 11 1.54 -15.50 -10.02
N ILE A 12 0.53 -15.46 -10.90
CA ILE A 12 0.15 -14.24 -11.61
C ILE A 12 -0.32 -13.20 -10.59
N ASP A 13 -1.20 -13.55 -9.67
CA ASP A 13 -1.73 -12.64 -8.67
C ASP A 13 -0.63 -12.01 -7.80
N ASN A 14 0.32 -12.83 -7.34
CA ASN A 14 1.47 -12.34 -6.58
C ASN A 14 2.37 -11.40 -7.40
N ALA A 15 2.59 -11.70 -8.69
CA ALA A 15 3.37 -10.83 -9.56
C ALA A 15 2.70 -9.45 -9.71
N PHE A 16 1.38 -9.42 -9.91
CA PHE A 16 0.61 -8.18 -9.97
C PHE A 16 0.65 -7.40 -8.66
N ILE A 17 0.61 -8.08 -7.51
CA ILE A 17 0.75 -7.43 -6.19
C ILE A 17 2.14 -6.78 -6.06
N ILE A 18 3.20 -7.50 -6.40
CA ILE A 18 4.58 -6.98 -6.30
C ILE A 18 4.77 -5.78 -7.24
N ILE A 19 4.31 -5.88 -8.49
CA ILE A 19 4.37 -4.79 -9.47
C ILE A 19 3.56 -3.58 -8.98
N GLY A 20 2.36 -3.80 -8.48
CA GLY A 20 1.52 -2.74 -7.92
C GLY A 20 2.18 -2.02 -6.75
N CYS A 21 2.83 -2.77 -5.84
CA CYS A 21 3.58 -2.21 -4.72
C CYS A 21 4.79 -1.39 -5.19
N PHE A 22 5.52 -1.87 -6.19
CA PHE A 22 6.64 -1.13 -6.76
C PHE A 22 6.19 0.18 -7.40
N ILE A 23 5.13 0.15 -8.21
CA ILE A 23 4.55 1.35 -8.82
C ILE A 23 4.07 2.32 -7.74
N ALA A 24 3.36 1.84 -6.72
CA ALA A 24 2.91 2.67 -5.62
C ALA A 24 4.08 3.33 -4.87
N SER A 25 5.17 2.60 -4.65
CA SER A 25 6.37 3.14 -3.99
C SER A 25 7.05 4.24 -4.81
N LEU A 26 7.02 4.16 -6.14
CA LEU A 26 7.49 5.24 -7.01
C LEU A 26 6.60 6.48 -6.87
N GLY A 27 5.28 6.31 -6.85
CA GLY A 27 4.35 7.41 -6.57
C GLY A 27 4.64 8.09 -5.22
N VAL A 28 4.91 7.29 -4.19
CA VAL A 28 5.26 7.79 -2.85
C VAL A 28 6.60 8.53 -2.89
N ASN A 29 7.68 7.91 -3.34
CA ASN A 29 9.01 8.50 -3.19
C ASN A 29 9.32 9.61 -4.21
N LEU A 30 8.96 9.42 -5.48
CA LEU A 30 9.24 10.41 -6.53
C LEU A 30 8.38 11.66 -6.38
N PHE A 31 7.14 11.51 -5.90
CA PHE A 31 6.20 12.61 -5.87
C PHE A 31 5.83 13.08 -4.46
N LEU A 32 5.25 12.20 -3.64
CA LEU A 32 4.72 12.61 -2.33
C LEU A 32 5.86 12.97 -1.37
N SER A 33 6.84 12.08 -1.19
CA SER A 33 7.98 12.28 -0.30
C SER A 33 8.86 13.43 -0.74
N ASN A 34 9.06 13.60 -2.05
CA ASN A 34 9.86 14.68 -2.61
C ASN A 34 9.24 16.06 -2.25
N ALA A 35 7.92 16.19 -2.38
CA ALA A 35 7.20 17.42 -2.04
C ALA A 35 6.83 17.56 -0.54
N LYS A 36 7.31 16.66 0.35
CA LYS A 36 6.92 16.54 1.76
C LYS A 36 5.40 16.41 1.99
N LEU A 37 4.72 15.73 1.07
CA LEU A 37 3.32 15.39 1.16
C LEU A 37 3.14 14.03 1.84
N LEU A 38 1.93 13.76 2.33
CA LEU A 38 1.60 12.48 2.93
C LEU A 38 0.87 11.59 1.93
N SER A 39 1.09 10.28 2.07
CA SER A 39 0.21 9.26 1.51
C SER A 39 -0.91 8.94 2.50
N GLY A 40 -1.86 8.09 2.11
CA GLY A 40 -2.88 7.57 3.02
C GLY A 40 -2.35 6.46 3.93
N GLY A 41 -3.09 6.23 5.02
CA GLY A 41 -2.96 5.05 5.87
C GLY A 41 -1.62 4.89 6.58
N ALA A 42 -1.16 3.64 6.69
CA ALA A 42 0.11 3.33 7.36
C ALA A 42 1.32 3.94 6.64
N THR A 43 1.27 4.07 5.31
CA THR A 43 2.31 4.75 4.54
C THR A 43 2.36 6.24 4.87
N GLY A 44 1.21 6.88 5.05
CA GLY A 44 1.12 8.26 5.55
C GLY A 44 1.79 8.42 6.91
N ILE A 45 1.43 7.57 7.87
CA ILE A 45 2.05 7.54 9.20
C ILE A 45 3.57 7.34 9.07
N ALA A 46 4.01 6.40 8.24
CA ALA A 46 5.43 6.16 8.01
C ALA A 46 6.18 7.36 7.44
N LEU A 47 5.56 8.14 6.55
CA LEU A 47 6.13 9.38 6.03
C LEU A 47 6.25 10.47 7.10
N ILE A 48 5.30 10.55 8.05
CA ILE A 48 5.43 11.45 9.21
C ILE A 48 6.70 11.11 10.00
N PHE A 49 6.92 9.82 10.31
CA PHE A 49 8.15 9.37 10.98
C PHE A 49 9.40 9.65 10.15
N GLN A 50 9.34 9.47 8.83
CA GLN A 50 10.45 9.81 7.94
C GLN A 50 10.81 11.30 8.01
N TYR A 51 9.81 12.19 8.03
CA TYR A 51 10.07 13.63 8.05
C TYR A 51 10.54 14.14 9.41
N LEU A 52 10.09 13.50 10.51
CA LEU A 52 10.44 13.92 11.86
C LEU A 52 11.73 13.28 12.38
N MET A 53 11.97 12.01 12.06
CA MET A 53 13.06 11.20 12.62
C MET A 53 14.10 10.77 11.58
N GLY A 54 13.88 11.04 10.29
CA GLY A 54 14.80 10.65 9.21
C GLY A 54 14.84 9.14 8.91
N VAL A 55 13.97 8.35 9.53
CA VAL A 55 13.89 6.89 9.33
C VAL A 55 13.21 6.58 8.00
N ASN A 56 13.72 5.61 7.24
CA ASN A 56 13.11 5.23 5.97
C ASN A 56 11.64 4.75 6.17
N SER A 57 10.70 5.32 5.41
CA SER A 57 9.28 4.97 5.52
C SER A 57 9.00 3.47 5.31
N GLY A 58 9.76 2.77 4.48
CA GLY A 58 9.60 1.33 4.28
C GLY A 58 9.82 0.51 5.57
N ILE A 59 10.78 0.93 6.42
CA ILE A 59 11.01 0.29 7.73
C ILE A 59 9.82 0.52 8.65
N VAL A 60 9.31 1.76 8.68
CA VAL A 60 8.19 2.13 9.55
C VAL A 60 6.89 1.45 9.10
N VAL A 61 6.62 1.38 7.79
CA VAL A 61 5.50 0.63 7.22
C VAL A 61 5.57 -0.83 7.64
N LEU A 62 6.74 -1.45 7.55
CA LEU A 62 6.91 -2.86 7.95
C LEU A 62 6.56 -3.06 9.42
N LEU A 63 7.06 -2.19 10.31
CA LEU A 63 6.79 -2.25 11.75
C LEU A 63 5.31 -2.05 12.08
N ILE A 64 4.65 -1.05 11.48
CA ILE A 64 3.22 -0.79 11.66
C ILE A 64 2.38 -1.98 11.18
N ASN A 65 2.84 -2.68 10.14
CA ASN A 65 2.10 -3.78 9.55
C ASN A 65 2.19 -5.09 10.34
N ILE A 66 3.18 -5.28 11.22
CA ILE A 66 3.27 -6.49 12.07
C ILE A 66 1.99 -6.71 12.91
N PRO A 67 1.52 -5.74 13.74
CA PRO A 67 0.29 -5.94 14.51
C PRO A 67 -0.95 -6.06 13.63
N LEU A 68 -1.00 -5.35 12.50
CA LEU A 68 -2.11 -5.42 11.57
C LEU A 68 -2.18 -6.77 10.83
N PHE A 69 -1.03 -7.38 10.55
CA PHE A 69 -0.97 -8.72 9.99
C PHE A 69 -1.54 -9.76 10.95
N ILE A 70 -1.22 -9.64 12.24
CA ILE A 70 -1.83 -10.49 13.29
C ILE A 70 -3.35 -10.32 13.28
N LEU A 71 -3.86 -9.09 13.22
CA LEU A 71 -5.30 -8.83 13.12
C LEU A 71 -5.93 -9.47 11.87
N SER A 72 -5.27 -9.34 10.71
CA SER A 72 -5.70 -9.95 9.45
C SER A 72 -5.83 -11.46 9.55
N TYR A 73 -4.84 -12.13 10.16
CA TYR A 73 -4.83 -13.58 10.33
C TYR A 73 -6.05 -14.10 11.11
N PHE A 74 -6.48 -13.36 12.15
CA PHE A 74 -7.62 -13.75 12.97
C PHE A 74 -8.99 -13.32 12.40
N LYS A 75 -9.05 -12.25 11.60
CA LYS A 75 -10.32 -11.64 11.17
C LYS A 75 -10.66 -11.84 9.70
N LEU A 76 -9.70 -12.10 8.83
CA LEU A 76 -9.87 -12.19 7.37
C LEU A 76 -9.60 -13.60 6.83
N SER A 77 -9.72 -13.81 5.52
CA SER A 77 -9.48 -15.12 4.91
C SER A 77 -7.99 -15.40 4.77
N LYS A 78 -7.57 -16.67 4.89
CA LYS A 78 -6.16 -17.07 4.75
C LYS A 78 -5.53 -16.60 3.44
N GLN A 79 -6.28 -16.65 2.34
CA GLN A 79 -5.83 -16.17 1.03
C GLN A 79 -5.53 -14.66 1.05
N PHE A 80 -6.45 -13.86 1.61
CA PHE A 80 -6.25 -12.42 1.73
C PHE A 80 -5.06 -12.11 2.63
N THR A 81 -4.94 -12.79 3.77
CA THR A 81 -3.81 -12.61 4.69
C THR A 81 -2.48 -12.92 4.01
N PHE A 82 -2.40 -14.01 3.24
CA PHE A 82 -1.19 -14.38 2.51
C PHE A 82 -0.82 -13.36 1.43
N ASN A 83 -1.78 -12.99 0.57
CA ASN A 83 -1.58 -11.99 -0.47
C ASN A 83 -1.18 -10.62 0.12
N SER A 84 -1.77 -10.26 1.26
CA SER A 84 -1.44 -9.01 1.98
C SER A 84 -0.08 -9.06 2.67
N ALA A 85 0.37 -10.22 3.13
CA ALA A 85 1.73 -10.41 3.64
C ALA A 85 2.77 -10.13 2.54
N ILE A 86 2.52 -10.66 1.34
CA ILE A 86 3.36 -10.37 0.17
C ILE A 86 3.32 -8.88 -0.15
N GLY A 87 2.12 -8.27 -0.19
CA GLY A 87 1.96 -6.85 -0.48
C GLY A 87 2.66 -5.93 0.53
N MET A 88 2.52 -6.17 1.84
CA MET A 88 3.19 -5.36 2.87
C MET A 88 4.71 -5.47 2.78
N LEU A 89 5.25 -6.67 2.54
CA LEU A 89 6.70 -6.87 2.39
C LEU A 89 7.20 -6.22 1.11
N ALA A 90 6.50 -6.45 -0.01
CA ALA A 90 6.84 -5.87 -1.30
C ALA A 90 6.79 -4.34 -1.27
N LEU A 91 5.77 -3.72 -0.68
CA LEU A 91 5.70 -2.27 -0.55
C LEU A 91 6.82 -1.73 0.33
N SER A 92 7.07 -2.35 1.49
CA SER A 92 8.11 -1.91 2.43
C SER A 92 9.50 -1.93 1.77
N VAL A 93 9.84 -3.05 1.10
CA VAL A 93 11.10 -3.20 0.37
C VAL A 93 11.16 -2.22 -0.81
N SER A 94 10.07 -2.06 -1.55
CA SER A 94 10.05 -1.15 -2.70
C SER A 94 10.22 0.31 -2.26
N LEU A 95 9.63 0.74 -1.15
CA LEU A 95 9.85 2.06 -0.55
C LEU A 95 11.31 2.28 -0.17
N MET A 96 11.98 1.26 0.37
CA MET A 96 13.41 1.35 0.69
C MET A 96 14.27 1.47 -0.58
N ILE A 97 14.00 0.64 -1.59
CA ILE A 97 14.77 0.61 -2.85
C ILE A 97 14.55 1.88 -3.67
N THR A 98 13.34 2.46 -3.65
CA THR A 98 13.00 3.66 -4.43
C THR A 98 13.29 4.97 -3.69
N ALA A 99 13.67 4.95 -2.41
CA ALA A 99 14.00 6.17 -1.67
C ALA A 99 15.15 6.99 -2.31
N PRO A 100 16.25 6.39 -2.81
CA PRO A 100 17.35 7.14 -3.42
C PRO A 100 16.97 7.87 -4.71
N VAL A 101 15.92 7.43 -5.40
CA VAL A 101 15.49 8.05 -6.67
C VAL A 101 14.48 9.19 -6.47
N SER A 102 14.12 9.52 -5.22
CA SER A 102 13.12 10.55 -4.90
C SER A 102 13.35 11.89 -5.61
N HIS A 103 14.61 12.29 -5.83
CA HIS A 103 14.98 13.56 -6.46
C HIS A 103 14.92 13.57 -8.01
N LEU A 104 14.62 12.45 -8.67
CA LEU A 104 14.63 12.39 -10.15
C LEU A 104 13.49 13.19 -10.80
N VAL A 105 12.41 13.48 -10.08
CA VAL A 105 11.28 14.27 -10.57
C VAL A 105 11.37 15.67 -9.99
N THR A 106 11.42 16.67 -10.86
CA THR A 106 11.34 18.09 -10.48
C THR A 106 10.13 18.70 -11.15
N LEU A 107 9.19 19.21 -10.36
CA LEU A 107 8.01 19.94 -10.81
C LEU A 107 7.96 21.29 -10.10
N ASP A 108 7.42 22.30 -10.78
CA ASP A 108 7.36 23.66 -10.23
C ASP A 108 6.23 23.85 -9.19
N ASP A 109 5.24 22.95 -9.18
CA ASP A 109 4.05 23.06 -8.33
C ASP A 109 3.79 21.79 -7.49
N LYS A 110 3.60 22.00 -6.18
CA LYS A 110 3.21 20.95 -5.22
C LYS A 110 1.88 20.30 -5.58
N LEU A 111 0.96 21.01 -6.23
CA LEU A 111 -0.31 20.45 -6.67
C LEU A 111 -0.08 19.36 -7.72
N LEU A 112 0.87 19.56 -8.64
CA LEU A 112 1.23 18.53 -9.63
C LEU A 112 1.85 17.31 -8.94
N TYR A 113 2.73 17.51 -7.96
CA TYR A 113 3.25 16.42 -7.13
C TYR A 113 2.12 15.63 -6.45
N CYS A 114 1.13 16.31 -5.88
CA CYS A 114 -0.02 15.66 -5.25
C CYS A 114 -0.85 14.86 -6.26
N VAL A 115 -1.16 15.43 -7.43
CA VAL A 115 -2.00 14.79 -8.46
C VAL A 115 -1.30 13.56 -9.04
N PHE A 116 -0.04 13.69 -9.47
CA PHE A 116 0.70 12.55 -10.03
C PHE A 116 1.03 11.50 -8.98
N GLY A 117 1.44 11.92 -7.78
CA GLY A 117 1.67 11.02 -6.65
C GLY A 117 0.42 10.23 -6.32
N GLY A 118 -0.72 10.91 -6.15
CA GLY A 118 -2.01 10.28 -5.90
C GLY A 118 -2.45 9.32 -7.00
N ALA A 119 -2.30 9.71 -8.28
CA ALA A 119 -2.66 8.87 -9.41
C ALA A 119 -1.80 7.60 -9.51
N ILE A 120 -0.47 7.73 -9.37
CA ILE A 120 0.46 6.58 -9.45
C ILE A 120 0.29 5.66 -8.25
N CYS A 121 0.16 6.22 -7.04
CA CYS A 121 -0.15 5.44 -5.84
C CYS A 121 -1.49 4.72 -6.00
N GLY A 122 -2.55 5.42 -6.40
CA GLY A 122 -3.88 4.86 -6.62
C GLY A 122 -3.89 3.73 -7.64
N PHE A 123 -3.16 3.86 -8.75
CA PHE A 123 -3.00 2.80 -9.74
C PHE A 123 -2.29 1.58 -9.15
N GLY A 124 -1.16 1.78 -8.46
CA GLY A 124 -0.41 0.69 -7.81
C GLY A 124 -1.23 -0.04 -6.74
N TYR A 125 -1.89 0.70 -5.85
CA TYR A 125 -2.78 0.14 -4.83
C TYR A 125 -3.99 -0.57 -5.46
N GLY A 126 -4.58 -0.01 -6.51
CA GLY A 126 -5.67 -0.63 -7.25
C GLY A 126 -5.30 -1.99 -7.84
N LEU A 127 -4.08 -2.13 -8.40
CA LEU A 127 -3.56 -3.42 -8.87
C LEU A 127 -3.46 -4.44 -7.73
N VAL A 128 -2.94 -4.04 -6.57
CA VAL A 128 -2.83 -4.92 -5.39
C VAL A 128 -4.22 -5.40 -4.94
N PHE A 129 -5.19 -4.48 -4.83
CA PHE A 129 -6.55 -4.82 -4.44
C PHE A 129 -7.29 -5.68 -5.47
N SER A 130 -7.02 -5.48 -6.77
CA SER A 130 -7.62 -6.27 -7.84
C SER A 130 -7.30 -7.77 -7.73
N LYS A 131 -6.19 -8.11 -7.05
CA LYS A 131 -5.74 -9.48 -6.79
C LYS A 131 -6.06 -9.97 -5.37
N GLY A 132 -6.95 -9.28 -4.67
CA GLY A 132 -7.35 -9.64 -3.31
C GLY A 132 -6.20 -9.54 -2.30
N GLY A 133 -5.17 -8.74 -2.59
CA GLY A 133 -4.13 -8.37 -1.65
C GLY A 133 -4.37 -7.00 -1.04
N SER A 134 -3.44 -6.59 -0.18
CA SER A 134 -3.38 -5.26 0.41
C SER A 134 -1.92 -4.91 0.66
N THR A 135 -1.63 -3.62 0.77
CA THR A 135 -0.29 -3.15 1.16
C THR A 135 -0.06 -3.13 2.68
N GLY A 136 -1.01 -3.67 3.44
CA GLY A 136 -1.08 -3.60 4.89
C GLY A 136 -1.83 -2.36 5.37
N GLY A 137 -1.55 -1.93 6.60
CA GLY A 137 -2.00 -0.65 7.10
C GLY A 137 -3.52 -0.58 7.31
N THR A 138 -4.05 0.61 7.05
CA THR A 138 -5.48 0.89 7.14
C THR A 138 -6.31 0.08 6.16
N ASP A 139 -5.73 -0.50 5.12
CA ASP A 139 -6.42 -1.41 4.21
C ASP A 139 -6.95 -2.67 4.94
N ILE A 140 -6.17 -3.21 5.88
CA ILE A 140 -6.58 -4.36 6.69
C ILE A 140 -7.78 -3.97 7.56
N VAL A 141 -7.73 -2.78 8.17
CA VAL A 141 -8.83 -2.22 8.95
C VAL A 141 -10.06 -2.03 8.08
N THR A 142 -9.89 -1.46 6.88
CA THR A 142 -10.94 -1.27 5.88
C THR A 142 -11.59 -2.61 5.53
N MET A 143 -10.80 -3.65 5.28
CA MET A 143 -11.32 -4.98 4.93
C MET A 143 -12.03 -5.67 6.10
N VAL A 144 -11.55 -5.50 7.33
CA VAL A 144 -12.24 -6.00 8.53
C VAL A 144 -13.60 -5.32 8.70
N ILE A 145 -13.68 -4.00 8.52
CA ILE A 145 -14.94 -3.26 8.61
C ILE A 145 -15.87 -3.67 7.47
N ARG A 146 -15.38 -3.77 6.23
CA ARG A 146 -16.18 -4.22 5.08
C ARG A 146 -16.73 -5.63 5.26
N LYS A 147 -15.96 -6.54 5.86
CA LYS A 147 -16.45 -7.89 6.17
C LYS A 147 -17.66 -7.87 7.11
N LYS A 148 -17.74 -6.88 8.01
CA LYS A 148 -18.89 -6.67 8.90
C LYS A 148 -20.03 -5.87 8.25
N TYR A 149 -19.70 -4.95 7.35
CA TYR A 149 -20.64 -4.08 6.65
C TYR A 149 -20.46 -4.19 5.13
N SER A 150 -21.04 -5.23 4.53
CA SER A 150 -20.83 -5.61 3.12
C SER A 150 -21.35 -4.59 2.10
N ASN A 151 -22.22 -3.66 2.51
CA ASN A 151 -22.87 -2.70 1.61
C ASN A 151 -21.92 -1.57 1.15
N PHE A 152 -20.76 -1.42 1.80
CA PHE A 152 -19.79 -0.39 1.44
C PHE A 152 -18.72 -0.91 0.48
N ASN A 153 -18.41 -0.10 -0.53
CA ASN A 153 -17.25 -0.32 -1.39
C ASN A 153 -15.94 -0.05 -0.60
N ILE A 154 -14.90 -0.84 -0.88
CA ILE A 154 -13.56 -0.71 -0.27
C ILE A 154 -13.02 0.71 -0.46
N GLY A 155 -13.18 1.29 -1.66
CA GLY A 155 -12.67 2.63 -1.96
C GLY A 155 -13.30 3.71 -1.09
N SER A 156 -14.63 3.74 -0.99
CA SER A 156 -15.36 4.71 -0.15
C SER A 156 -15.03 4.56 1.32
N LEU A 157 -14.93 3.32 1.80
CA LEU A 157 -14.61 3.03 3.20
C LEU A 157 -13.17 3.44 3.53
N SER A 158 -12.23 3.15 2.63
CA SER A 158 -10.83 3.59 2.75
C SER A 158 -10.76 5.12 2.76
N PHE A 159 -11.49 5.80 1.88
CA PHE A 159 -11.51 7.27 1.83
C PHE A 159 -11.97 7.88 3.16
N VAL A 160 -13.09 7.39 3.72
CA VAL A 160 -13.59 7.86 5.02
C VAL A 160 -12.59 7.61 6.14
N LEU A 161 -11.95 6.43 6.18
CA LEU A 161 -10.92 6.13 7.17
C LEU A 161 -9.72 7.06 7.06
N ASN A 162 -9.28 7.37 5.84
CA ASN A 162 -8.16 8.28 5.60
C ASN A 162 -8.51 9.74 5.94
N MET A 163 -9.78 10.16 5.85
CA MET A 163 -10.20 11.50 6.30
C MET A 163 -10.13 11.68 7.83
N CYS A 164 -10.19 10.59 8.59
CA CYS A 164 -10.14 10.62 10.05
C CYS A 164 -8.71 10.55 10.63
N ILE A 165 -7.71 10.20 9.80
CA ILE A 165 -6.30 10.03 10.17
C ILE A 165 -5.53 11.28 9.74
#